data_AF-A0A023PZ06-F1
#
_entry.id   AF-A0A023PZ06-F1
#
_cell.length_a   1.000
_cell.length_b   1.000
_cell.length_c   1.000
_cell.angle_alpha   90.00
_cell.angle_beta   90.00
_cell.angle_gamma   90.00
#
_symmetry.space_group_name_H-M   'P 1'
#
loop_
_entity.id
_entity.type
_entity.pdbx_description
1 polymer ?
#
loop_
_entity_poly.entity_id
_entity_poly.type
_entity_poly.pdbx_seq_one_letter_code
_entity_poly.pdbx_strand_id
1 'polypeptide(L)'
;MPQEIARTYNCGLLYPAPNAINVESISSKSKPVEVLFVLDGTWKKANKIALLNPWLNNLNKITFSQRPENNYSIRKAEQSYSLSTLEACAYFLACYENLQIEPLHHLLAGMIHEQTKFMPDDVKKRYLSEDN
;
A
#
# COMPACT_ATOMS: atom_id res chain seq x y z
N MET A 1 -11.41 18.27 6.85
CA MET A 1 -9.99 18.30 6.43
C MET A 1 -9.25 17.07 6.98
N PRO A 2 -8.21 16.54 6.31
CA PRO A 2 -7.46 15.36 6.78
C PRO A 2 -6.94 15.47 8.24
N GLN A 3 -6.55 16.67 8.64
CA GLN A 3 -6.06 16.96 10.00
C GLN A 3 -7.16 16.90 11.06
N GLU A 4 -8.42 17.17 10.70
CA GLU A 4 -9.55 17.06 11.64
C GLU A 4 -9.85 15.59 11.89
N ILE A 5 -9.89 14.77 10.84
CA ILE A 5 -10.02 13.31 10.95
C ILE A 5 -8.92 12.74 11.86
N ALA A 6 -7.67 13.17 11.64
CA ALA A 6 -6.52 12.76 12.44
C ALA A 6 -6.60 13.15 13.93
N ARG A 7 -7.41 14.16 14.28
CA ARG A 7 -7.64 14.59 15.68
C ARG A 7 -8.84 13.91 16.31
N THR A 8 -9.79 13.45 15.51
CA THR A 8 -11.07 12.88 15.97
C THR A 8 -11.02 11.37 16.12
N TYR A 9 -10.30 10.68 15.24
CA TYR A 9 -10.30 9.21 15.17
C TYR A 9 -8.93 8.62 15.53
N ASN A 10 -8.90 7.36 15.96
CA ASN A 10 -7.66 6.62 16.08
C ASN A 10 -7.10 6.26 14.69
N CYS A 11 -6.16 7.07 14.24
CA CYS A 11 -5.63 7.01 12.89
C CYS A 11 -4.27 6.32 12.84
N GLY A 12 -4.09 5.46 11.82
CA GLY A 12 -2.80 4.89 11.44
C GLY A 12 -2.30 5.53 10.15
N LEU A 13 -0.98 5.59 9.96
CA LEU A 13 -0.36 5.89 8.68
C LEU A 13 0.38 4.65 8.20
N LEU A 14 -0.01 4.13 7.04
CA LEU A 14 0.72 3.04 6.39
C LEU A 14 2.01 3.59 5.78
N TYR A 15 3.10 3.46 6.52
CA TYR A 15 4.39 4.04 6.16
C TYR A 15 5.53 3.41 6.96
N PRO A 16 6.64 3.01 6.32
CA PRO A 16 7.77 2.40 7.01
C PRO A 16 8.48 3.41 7.90
N ALA A 17 8.65 3.08 9.18
CA ALA A 17 9.40 3.87 10.14
C ALA A 17 10.07 2.97 11.18
N PRO A 18 11.17 3.40 11.84
CA PRO A 18 11.87 2.58 12.83
C PRO A 18 11.01 2.09 14.00
N ASN A 19 9.97 2.85 14.36
CA ASN A 19 9.03 2.55 15.44
C ASN A 19 7.64 2.15 14.90
N ALA A 20 7.55 1.73 13.64
CA ALA A 20 6.29 1.30 13.06
C ALA A 20 5.79 0.00 13.70
N ILE A 21 4.47 -0.07 13.88
CA ILE A 21 3.77 -1.23 14.45
C ILE A 21 3.42 -2.16 13.29
N ASN A 22 3.73 -3.45 13.45
CA ASN A 22 3.31 -4.47 12.49
C ASN A 22 1.79 -4.61 12.53
N VAL A 23 1.11 -4.54 11.38
CA VAL A 23 -0.35 -4.70 11.32
C VAL A 23 -0.81 -6.01 11.97
N GLU A 24 -0.01 -7.06 11.84
CA GLU A 24 -0.27 -8.40 12.36
C GLU A 24 -0.29 -8.45 13.91
N SER A 25 0.27 -7.45 14.59
CA SER A 25 0.23 -7.34 16.05
C SER A 25 -0.85 -6.38 16.58
N ILE A 26 -1.58 -5.69 15.70
CA ILE A 26 -2.63 -4.76 16.10
C ILE A 26 -3.91 -5.55 16.39
N SER A 27 -4.34 -5.54 17.65
CA SER A 27 -5.66 -6.08 18.01
C SER A 27 -6.75 -5.09 17.63
N SER A 28 -7.59 -5.44 16.66
CA SER A 28 -8.78 -4.68 16.27
C SER A 28 -9.84 -4.57 17.37
N LYS A 29 -9.71 -5.31 18.47
CA LYS A 29 -10.71 -5.35 19.56
C LYS A 29 -10.47 -4.36 20.70
N SER A 30 -9.22 -3.95 20.96
CA SER A 30 -8.89 -3.13 22.14
C SER A 30 -8.64 -1.67 21.82
N LYS A 31 -7.97 -1.38 20.69
CA LYS A 31 -7.76 -0.02 20.16
C LYS A 31 -7.79 -0.07 18.64
N PRO A 32 -8.99 -0.07 18.04
CA PRO A 32 -9.10 -0.23 16.60
C PRO A 32 -8.51 0.97 15.85
N VAL A 33 -7.80 0.71 14.76
CA VAL A 33 -7.43 1.72 13.77
C VAL A 33 -8.70 2.01 12.98
N GLU A 34 -9.32 3.15 13.26
CA GLU A 34 -10.59 3.54 12.63
C GLU A 34 -10.36 4.13 11.24
N VAL A 35 -9.20 4.75 11.03
CA VAL A 35 -8.83 5.38 9.76
C VAL A 35 -7.38 5.05 9.43
N LEU A 36 -7.16 4.50 8.23
CA LEU A 36 -5.83 4.31 7.68
C LEU A 36 -5.52 5.39 6.65
N PHE A 37 -4.50 6.20 6.92
CA PHE A 37 -3.91 7.09 5.94
C PHE A 37 -2.91 6.33 5.07
N VAL A 38 -3.02 6.51 3.76
CA VAL A 38 -2.11 5.95 2.76
C VAL A 38 -1.66 7.06 1.83
N LEU A 39 -0.36 7.14 1.56
CA LEU A 39 0.23 8.16 0.70
C LEU A 39 0.41 7.60 -0.71
N ASP A 40 -0.43 8.05 -1.65
CA ASP A 40 -0.36 7.57 -3.02
C ASP A 40 0.73 8.29 -3.83
N GLY A 41 1.58 7.49 -4.50
CA GLY A 41 2.60 7.99 -5.40
C GLY A 41 3.86 7.13 -5.41
N THR A 42 4.91 7.63 -6.07
CA THR A 42 6.24 7.01 -5.98
C THR A 42 6.81 7.16 -4.58
N TRP A 43 7.70 6.27 -4.12
CA TRP A 43 8.36 6.40 -2.82
C TRP A 43 8.94 7.80 -2.57
N LYS A 44 9.62 8.38 -3.57
CA LYS A 44 10.14 9.75 -3.49
C LYS A 44 9.03 10.79 -3.27
N LYS A 45 7.87 10.64 -3.91
CA LYS A 45 6.71 11.53 -3.73
C LYS A 45 6.03 11.30 -2.38
N ALA A 46 5.80 10.05 -1.98
CA ALA A 46 5.21 9.71 -0.68
C ALA A 46 6.06 10.24 0.47
N ASN A 47 7.38 10.03 0.42
CA ASN A 47 8.32 10.59 1.42
C ASN A 47 8.27 12.12 1.44
N LYS A 48 8.21 12.76 0.27
CA LYS A 48 8.05 14.23 0.19
C LYS A 48 6.74 14.69 0.82
N ILE A 49 5.62 14.01 0.58
CA ILE A 49 4.33 14.33 1.20
C ILE A 49 4.42 14.20 2.72
N ALA A 50 5.02 13.11 3.22
CA ALA A 50 5.23 12.90 4.66
C ALA A 50 6.05 14.03 5.30
N LEU A 51 7.14 14.45 4.65
CA LEU A 51 8.01 15.53 5.13
C LEU A 51 7.32 16.91 5.11
N LEU A 52 6.52 17.20 4.08
CA LEU A 52 5.80 18.47 3.94
C LEU A 52 4.58 18.58 4.86
N ASN A 53 4.16 17.49 5.49
CA ASN A 53 2.98 17.44 6.36
C ASN A 53 3.37 16.91 7.75
N PRO A 54 3.99 17.73 8.61
CA PRO A 54 4.51 17.27 9.91
C PRO A 54 3.47 16.62 10.82
N TRP A 55 2.18 16.97 10.67
CA TRP A 55 1.09 16.35 11.42
C TRP A 55 0.98 14.83 11.18
N LEU A 56 1.42 14.32 10.03
CA LEU A 56 1.47 12.88 9.74
C LEU A 56 2.44 12.14 10.66
N ASN A 57 3.44 12.82 11.23
CA ASN A 57 4.39 12.22 12.19
C ASN A 57 3.77 11.92 13.54
N ASN A 58 2.64 12.56 13.86
CA ASN A 58 1.89 12.29 15.10
C ASN A 58 1.01 11.03 14.99
N LEU A 59 0.82 10.49 13.78
CA LEU A 59 0.07 9.27 13.56
C LEU A 59 0.92 8.04 13.88
N ASN A 60 0.28 7.01 14.41
CA ASN A 60 0.90 5.70 14.57
C ASN A 60 1.34 5.18 13.20
N LYS A 61 2.63 4.85 13.06
CA LYS A 61 3.15 4.29 11.82
C LYS A 61 2.84 2.80 11.81
N ILE A 62 2.27 2.34 10.71
CA ILE A 62 1.92 0.93 10.51
C ILE A 62 2.78 0.39 9.37
N THR A 63 3.31 -0.81 9.56
CA THR A 63 4.12 -1.55 8.59
C THR A 63 3.68 -3.01 8.57
N PHE A 64 4.27 -3.79 7.67
CA PHE A 64 4.05 -5.23 7.55
C PHE A 64 5.27 -5.98 8.07
N SER A 65 5.03 -7.02 8.86
CA SER A 65 6.09 -7.88 9.40
C SER A 65 6.70 -8.78 8.31
N GLN A 66 5.84 -9.33 7.46
CA GLN A 66 6.18 -10.03 6.24
C GLN A 66 5.54 -9.26 5.09
N ARG A 67 6.36 -8.79 4.16
CA ARG A 67 5.84 -8.07 3.00
C ARG A 67 5.48 -9.10 1.93
N PRO A 68 4.25 -9.07 1.38
CA PRO A 68 3.89 -9.95 0.27
C PRO A 68 4.76 -9.69 -0.95
N GLU A 69 4.83 -10.67 -1.84
CA GLU A 69 5.43 -10.47 -3.15
C GLU A 69 4.65 -9.44 -3.95
N ASN A 70 5.38 -8.60 -4.69
CA ASN A 70 4.81 -7.58 -5.54
C ASN A 70 4.30 -8.21 -6.84
N ASN A 71 2.99 -8.12 -7.07
CA ASN A 71 2.30 -8.61 -8.26
C ASN A 71 2.06 -7.50 -9.30
N TYR A 72 2.44 -6.26 -9.01
CA TYR A 72 2.27 -5.12 -9.91
C TYR A 72 3.41 -5.00 -10.93
N SER A 73 3.25 -5.69 -12.07
CA SER A 73 4.27 -5.85 -13.12
C SER A 73 4.48 -4.65 -14.06
N ILE A 74 3.52 -3.72 -14.15
CA ILE A 74 3.61 -2.54 -15.05
C ILE A 74 4.70 -1.55 -14.62
N ARG A 75 5.18 -1.64 -13.38
CA ARG A 75 6.26 -0.79 -12.90
C ARG A 75 7.44 -1.66 -12.55
N LYS A 76 8.60 -1.37 -13.15
CA LYS A 76 9.89 -1.83 -12.65
C LYS A 76 10.04 -1.26 -11.24
N ALA A 77 9.71 -2.07 -10.23
CA ALA A 77 9.85 -1.67 -8.86
C ALA A 77 11.35 -1.46 -8.62
N GLU A 78 11.76 -0.27 -8.17
CA GLU A 78 13.17 0.00 -7.84
C GLU A 78 13.69 -0.98 -6.77
N GLN A 79 12.77 -1.59 -6.01
CA GLN A 79 13.00 -2.68 -5.08
C GLN A 79 11.89 -3.72 -5.29
N SER A 80 12.23 -5.00 -5.39
CA SER A 80 11.27 -6.12 -5.55
C SER A 80 10.15 -6.15 -4.50
N TYR A 81 10.34 -5.42 -3.39
CA TYR A 81 9.46 -5.38 -2.23
C TYR A 81 8.57 -4.12 -2.15
N SER A 82 8.49 -3.32 -3.23
CA SER A 82 7.65 -2.13 -3.27
C SER A 82 6.24 -2.47 -3.75
N LEU A 83 5.30 -2.60 -2.82
CA LEU A 83 3.88 -2.77 -3.13
C LEU A 83 3.27 -1.52 -3.78
N SER A 84 2.30 -1.72 -4.66
CA SER A 84 1.38 -0.66 -5.07
C SER A 84 0.47 -0.22 -3.91
N THR A 85 -0.13 0.96 -4.03
CA THR A 85 -1.11 1.47 -3.05
C THR A 85 -2.25 0.47 -2.84
N LEU A 86 -2.73 -0.19 -3.91
CA LEU A 86 -3.79 -1.18 -3.84
C LEU A 86 -3.35 -2.44 -3.08
N GLU A 87 -2.19 -3.00 -3.39
CA GLU A 87 -1.66 -4.18 -2.70
C GLU A 87 -1.40 -3.90 -1.22
N ALA A 88 -0.87 -2.72 -0.89
CA ALA A 88 -0.62 -2.32 0.48
C ALA A 88 -1.93 -2.21 1.28
N CYS A 89 -2.98 -1.61 0.71
CA CYS A 89 -4.31 -1.57 1.31
C CYS A 89 -4.91 -2.97 1.44
N ALA A 90 -4.82 -3.80 0.40
CA ALA A 90 -5.33 -5.17 0.41
C ALA A 90 -4.69 -5.99 1.54
N TYR A 91 -3.35 -5.98 1.62
CA TYR A 91 -2.64 -6.70 2.68
C TYR A 91 -3.00 -6.20 4.07
N PHE A 92 -3.14 -4.88 4.26
CA PHE A 92 -3.63 -4.33 5.53
C PHE A 92 -5.01 -4.91 5.89
N LEU A 93 -5.97 -4.91 4.96
CA LEU A 93 -7.33 -5.42 5.20
C LEU A 93 -7.34 -6.93 5.50
N ALA A 94 -6.51 -7.71 4.80
CA ALA A 94 -6.34 -9.13 5.08
C ALA A 94 -5.84 -9.37 6.51
N CYS A 95 -4.81 -8.65 6.96
CA CYS A 95 -4.27 -8.85 8.30
C CYS A 95 -5.18 -8.26 9.39
N TYR A 96 -5.76 -7.09 9.15
CA TYR A 96 -6.43 -6.30 10.18
C TYR A 96 -7.90 -6.69 10.37
N GLU A 97 -8.61 -6.91 9.28
CA GLU A 97 -10.05 -7.25 9.27
C GLU A 97 -10.31 -8.71 8.90
N ASN A 98 -9.27 -9.49 8.57
CA ASN A 98 -9.41 -10.87 8.10
C ASN A 98 -10.31 -10.99 6.85
N LEU A 99 -10.22 -10.00 5.96
CA LEU A 99 -10.98 -9.98 4.71
C LEU A 99 -10.31 -10.82 3.62
N GLN A 100 -11.14 -11.39 2.76
CA GLN A 100 -10.70 -12.01 1.50
C GLN A 100 -10.28 -10.91 0.52
N ILE A 101 -9.08 -11.01 -0.05
CA ILE A 101 -8.45 -9.95 -0.87
C ILE A 101 -8.31 -10.32 -2.34
N GLU A 102 -8.72 -11.54 -2.71
CA GLU A 102 -8.77 -12.05 -4.07
C GLU A 102 -9.52 -11.10 -5.02
N PRO A 103 -10.65 -10.47 -4.64
CA PRO A 103 -11.30 -9.48 -5.51
C PRO A 103 -10.43 -8.26 -5.83
N LEU A 104 -9.59 -7.81 -4.88
CA LEU A 104 -8.66 -6.69 -5.09
C LEU A 104 -7.49 -7.11 -6.00
N HIS A 105 -7.02 -8.35 -5.87
CA HIS A 105 -6.02 -8.90 -6.79
C HIS A 105 -6.58 -9.06 -8.22
N HIS A 106 -7.84 -9.49 -8.37
CA HIS A 106 -8.51 -9.53 -9.67
C HIS A 106 -8.67 -8.13 -10.27
N LEU A 107 -9.02 -7.13 -9.46
CA LEU A 107 -9.06 -5.73 -9.90
C LEU A 107 -7.70 -5.24 -10.38
N LEU A 108 -6.62 -5.55 -9.63
CA LEU A 108 -5.25 -5.20 -10.01
C LEU A 108 -4.88 -5.83 -11.35
N ALA A 109 -5.13 -7.13 -11.51
CA ALA A 109 -4.86 -7.86 -12.74
C ALA A 109 -5.65 -7.31 -13.94
N GLY A 110 -6.93 -7.00 -13.75
CA GLY A 110 -7.77 -6.39 -14.78
C GLY A 110 -7.28 -4.99 -15.18
N MET A 111 -6.87 -4.17 -14.21
CA MET A 111 -6.27 -2.87 -14.47
C MET A 111 -4.95 -2.99 -15.24
N ILE A 112 -4.11 -3.96 -14.87
CA ILE A 112 -2.85 -4.25 -15.59
C ILE A 112 -3.14 -4.66 -17.04
N HIS A 113 -4.13 -5.54 -17.22
CA HIS A 113 -4.55 -5.99 -18.54
C HIS A 113 -4.99 -4.83 -19.42
N GLU A 114 -5.91 -3.98 -18.95
CA GLU A 114 -6.40 -2.85 -19.75
C GLU A 114 -5.32 -1.80 -20.04
N GLN A 115 -4.39 -1.55 -19.12
CA GLN A 115 -3.24 -0.66 -19.38
C GLN A 115 -2.30 -1.21 -20.45
N THR A 116 -2.09 -2.53 -20.47
CA THR A 116 -1.14 -3.17 -21.40
C THR A 116 -1.77 -3.54 -22.73
N LYS A 117 -3.09 -3.68 -22.82
CA LYS A 117 -3.85 -4.15 -24.00
C LYS A 117 -3.41 -3.55 -25.33
N PHE A 118 -3.25 -2.23 -25.37
CA PHE A 118 -2.89 -1.48 -26.59
C PHE A 118 -1.41 -1.10 -26.68
N MET A 119 -0.57 -1.56 -25.75
CA MET A 119 0.87 -1.34 -25.84
C MET A 119 1.46 -2.13 -27.04
N PRO A 120 2.39 -1.56 -27.81
CA PRO A 120 3.19 -2.30 -28.78
C PRO A 120 3.92 -3.49 -28.15
N ASP A 121 4.18 -4.56 -28.91
CA ASP A 121 4.75 -5.80 -28.39
C ASP A 121 6.15 -5.61 -27.78
N ASP A 122 6.96 -4.72 -28.35
CA ASP A 122 8.29 -4.36 -27.82
C ASP A 122 8.21 -3.61 -26.47
N VAL A 123 7.09 -2.95 -26.21
CA VAL A 123 6.79 -2.28 -24.95
C VAL A 123 6.22 -3.27 -23.93
N LYS A 124 5.31 -4.17 -24.35
CA LYS A 124 4.74 -5.23 -23.49
C LYS A 124 5.82 -6.13 -22.89
N LYS A 125 6.82 -6.51 -23.68
CA LYS A 125 7.97 -7.33 -23.24
C LYS A 125 8.78 -6.72 -22.09
N ARG A 126 8.65 -5.41 -21.84
CA ARG A 126 9.32 -4.72 -20.71
C ARG A 126 8.61 -4.90 -19.37
N TYR A 127 7.34 -5.33 -19.40
CA TYR A 127 6.46 -5.43 -18.24
C TYR A 127 5.95 -6.86 -18.02
N LEU A 128 5.73 -7.60 -19.12
CA LEU A 128 5.34 -8.99 -19.13
C LEU A 128 6.60 -9.81 -19.48
N SER A 129 7.49 -10.01 -18.51
CA SER A 129 8.49 -11.05 -18.63
C SER A 129 7.78 -12.40 -18.49
N GLU A 130 7.94 -13.26 -19.50
CA GLU A 130 7.62 -14.70 -19.41
C GLU A 130 8.59 -15.32 -18.40
N ASP A 131 8.31 -15.22 -17.10
CA ASP A 131 8.93 -16.06 -16.07
C ASP A 131 8.14 -15.90 -14.76
N ASN A 132 7.23 -16.85 -14.55
CA ASN A 132 6.94 -17.52 -13.27
C ASN A 132 6.16 -18.80 -13.57
#